data_AF-A0A0Q6JTL2-F1
#
_entry.id   AF-A0A0Q6JTL2-F1
#
_cell.length_a   1.000
_cell.length_b   1.000
_cell.length_c   1.000
_cell.angle_alpha   90.00
_cell.angle_beta   90.00
_cell.angle_gamma   90.00
#
_symmetry.space_group_name_H-M   'P 1'
#
loop_
_entity.id
_entity.type
_entity.pdbx_description
1 polymer ?
#
loop_
_entity_poly.entity_id
_entity_poly.type
_entity_poly.pdbx_seq_one_letter_code
_entity_poly.pdbx_strand_id
1 'polypeptide(L)'
;MGDVALAFVSGFGGTAIGGLIGAVAGFMIGGVAEAALLAIILAGIIGCAGLYFALIRRRRWSLSDLGFRSPAHSLLHLLWQVPLLMLLAVLATAGIGALLDVAPDDNQNAIVKDAVEIGPASIAAILVLIAGVVPLIEEIVFRRILLDWLRSKMPTAVSAALVTVVFALCHIAPPAMLYILFLGTGLVALRLWYRSLWAPLILHAFNNAVVSSIAIAVVLT
;
A
#
# COMPACT_ATOMS: atom_id res chain seq x y z
N MET A 1 -17.27 10.80 -9.90
CA MET A 1 -15.99 11.53 -10.07
C MET A 1 -15.62 12.32 -8.83
N GLY A 2 -16.54 13.08 -8.21
CA GLY A 2 -16.25 13.88 -7.01
C GLY A 2 -15.55 13.14 -5.88
N ASP A 3 -16.00 11.92 -5.53
CA ASP A 3 -15.37 11.16 -4.42
C ASP A 3 -14.04 10.51 -4.79
N VAL A 4 -13.84 10.17 -6.07
CA VAL A 4 -12.56 9.68 -6.59
C VAL A 4 -11.52 10.81 -6.48
N ALA A 5 -11.80 11.95 -7.09
CA ALA A 5 -10.89 13.10 -7.03
C ALA A 5 -10.62 13.52 -5.58
N LEU A 6 -11.68 13.58 -4.75
CA LEU A 6 -11.53 13.93 -3.34
C LEU A 6 -10.61 12.96 -2.59
N ALA A 7 -10.77 11.65 -2.76
CA ALA A 7 -9.95 10.68 -2.04
C ALA A 7 -8.51 10.60 -2.53
N PHE A 8 -8.28 10.75 -3.84
CA PHE A 8 -6.92 10.86 -4.37
C PHE A 8 -6.23 12.13 -3.86
N VAL A 9 -6.91 13.27 -3.89
CA VAL A 9 -6.35 14.55 -3.39
C VAL A 9 -6.14 14.51 -1.89
N SER A 10 -7.11 14.02 -1.11
CA SER A 10 -7.00 14.04 0.36
C SER A 10 -6.10 12.92 0.89
N GLY A 11 -6.11 11.74 0.26
CA GLY A 11 -5.22 10.63 0.59
C GLY A 11 -3.82 10.88 0.07
N PHE A 12 -3.59 10.71 -1.25
CA PHE A 12 -2.25 10.84 -1.84
C PHE A 12 -1.70 12.26 -1.85
N GLY A 13 -2.55 13.29 -2.04
CA GLY A 13 -2.10 14.67 -1.87
C GLY A 13 -1.70 14.97 -0.42
N GLY A 14 -2.44 14.42 0.56
CA GLY A 14 -2.05 14.47 1.97
C GLY A 14 -0.72 13.75 2.24
N THR A 15 -0.55 12.55 1.69
CA THR A 15 0.70 11.77 1.76
C THR A 15 1.87 12.55 1.16
N ALA A 16 1.71 13.16 -0.01
CA ALA A 16 2.77 13.94 -0.66
C ALA A 16 3.14 15.19 0.15
N ILE A 17 2.15 15.93 0.66
CA ILE A 17 2.39 17.12 1.51
C ILE A 17 3.09 16.71 2.81
N GLY A 18 2.62 15.65 3.47
CA GLY A 18 3.25 15.14 4.69
C GLY A 18 4.66 14.67 4.46
N GLY A 19 4.90 13.94 3.37
CA GLY A 19 6.23 13.51 2.95
C GLY A 19 7.19 14.68 2.78
N LEU A 20 6.77 15.73 2.07
CA LEU A 20 7.59 16.93 1.87
C LEU A 20 7.89 17.66 3.19
N ILE A 21 6.87 17.88 4.02
CA ILE A 21 7.05 18.53 5.33
C ILE A 21 8.01 17.71 6.21
N GLY A 22 7.84 16.39 6.22
CA GLY A 22 8.65 15.48 7.02
C GLY A 22 10.09 15.43 6.54
N ALA A 23 10.31 15.36 5.23
CA ALA A 23 11.65 15.38 4.64
C ALA A 23 12.39 16.68 5.00
N VAL A 24 11.74 17.83 4.85
CA VAL A 24 12.32 19.13 5.20
C VAL A 24 12.60 19.20 6.70
N ALA A 25 11.65 18.83 7.54
CA ALA A 25 11.83 18.86 8.99
C ALA A 25 12.97 17.94 9.46
N GLY A 26 13.06 16.73 8.93
CA GLY A 26 14.09 15.76 9.29
C GLY A 26 15.48 16.21 8.87
N PHE A 27 15.60 16.79 7.68
CA PHE A 27 16.87 17.35 7.22
C PHE A 27 17.35 18.51 8.10
N MET A 28 16.43 19.29 8.66
CA MET A 28 16.77 20.44 9.52
C MET A 28 17.22 20.03 10.94
N ILE A 29 16.89 18.82 11.41
CA ILE A 29 17.19 18.38 12.77
C ILE A 29 18.28 17.30 12.86
N GLY A 30 18.61 16.63 11.76
CA GLY A 30 19.60 15.56 11.71
C GLY A 30 20.26 15.50 10.34
N GLY A 31 19.78 14.60 9.49
CA GLY A 31 20.26 14.44 8.12
C GLY A 31 19.30 13.65 7.25
N VAL A 32 19.85 12.86 6.33
CA VAL A 32 19.08 12.12 5.31
C VAL A 32 18.20 11.03 5.94
N ALA A 33 18.71 10.31 6.93
CA ALA A 33 17.96 9.25 7.59
C ALA A 33 16.74 9.81 8.33
N GLU A 34 16.91 10.89 9.11
CA GLU A 34 15.82 11.57 9.80
C GLU A 34 14.82 12.18 8.82
N ALA A 35 15.30 12.72 7.69
CA ALA A 35 14.44 13.19 6.60
C ALA A 35 13.56 12.06 6.04
N ALA A 36 14.14 10.90 5.73
CA ALA A 36 13.40 9.75 5.22
C ALA A 36 12.36 9.25 6.24
N LEU A 37 12.77 9.09 7.50
CA LEU A 37 11.89 8.64 8.58
C LEU A 37 10.72 9.60 8.79
N LEU A 38 10.99 10.90 8.97
CA LEU A 38 9.94 11.89 9.19
C LEU A 38 9.05 12.07 7.95
N ALA A 39 9.59 11.95 6.73
CA ALA A 39 8.81 11.95 5.52
C ALA A 39 7.75 10.85 5.56
N ILE A 40 8.12 9.60 5.85
CA ILE A 40 7.18 8.47 5.87
C ILE A 40 6.15 8.63 7.01
N ILE A 41 6.60 9.06 8.21
CA ILE A 41 5.70 9.30 9.35
C ILE A 41 4.65 10.35 9.01
N LEU A 42 5.07 11.53 8.56
CA LEU A 42 4.15 12.62 8.26
C LEU A 42 3.31 12.34 7.02
N ALA A 43 3.84 11.64 6.02
CA ALA A 43 3.07 11.17 4.88
C ALA A 43 1.90 10.28 5.32
N GLY A 44 2.15 9.29 6.18
CA GLY A 44 1.11 8.41 6.73
C GLY A 44 0.08 9.18 7.57
N ILE A 45 0.53 10.05 8.47
CA ILE A 45 -0.35 10.84 9.35
C ILE A 45 -1.24 11.78 8.54
N ILE A 46 -0.66 12.58 7.63
CA ILE A 46 -1.41 13.59 6.88
C ILE A 46 -2.30 12.92 5.82
N GLY A 47 -1.85 11.84 5.17
CA GLY A 47 -2.69 11.06 4.25
C GLY A 47 -3.93 10.47 4.95
N CYS A 48 -3.74 9.85 6.13
CA CYS A 48 -4.85 9.36 6.95
C CYS A 48 -5.78 10.49 7.42
N ALA A 49 -5.22 11.59 7.92
CA ALA A 49 -6.00 12.75 8.36
C ALA A 49 -6.81 13.35 7.20
N GLY A 50 -6.24 13.40 6.01
CA GLY A 50 -6.90 13.85 4.80
C GLY A 50 -8.08 12.95 4.42
N LEU A 51 -7.89 11.62 4.35
CA LEU A 51 -8.99 10.67 4.12
C LEU A 51 -10.07 10.76 5.21
N TYR A 52 -9.67 10.85 6.49
CA TYR A 52 -10.59 11.00 7.60
C TYR A 52 -11.45 12.26 7.46
N PHE A 53 -10.83 13.41 7.20
CA PHE A 53 -11.55 14.67 7.06
C PHE A 53 -12.46 14.66 5.83
N ALA A 54 -11.96 14.18 4.70
CA ALA A 54 -12.69 14.17 3.44
C ALA A 54 -13.87 13.19 3.45
N LEU A 55 -13.67 11.96 3.91
CA LEU A 55 -14.68 10.89 3.81
C LEU A 55 -15.52 10.80 5.09
N ILE A 56 -14.90 10.78 6.26
CA ILE A 56 -15.64 10.60 7.51
C ILE A 56 -16.26 11.93 7.97
N ARG A 57 -15.50 13.02 8.02
CA ARG A 57 -16.04 14.31 8.52
C ARG A 57 -16.94 15.00 7.49
N ARG A 58 -16.48 15.15 6.24
CA ARG A 58 -17.20 15.89 5.20
C ARG A 58 -18.28 15.05 4.52
N ARG A 59 -18.00 13.78 4.17
CA ARG A 59 -19.01 12.88 3.56
C ARG A 59 -19.83 12.09 4.56
N ARG A 60 -19.52 12.15 5.86
CA ARG A 60 -20.23 11.41 6.94
C ARG A 60 -20.20 9.89 6.74
N TRP A 61 -19.17 9.39 6.05
CA TRP A 61 -19.01 7.96 5.84
C TRP A 61 -18.69 7.24 7.14
N SER A 62 -19.35 6.12 7.37
CA SER A 62 -18.99 5.15 8.40
C SER A 62 -17.82 4.26 7.95
N LEU A 63 -17.27 3.46 8.87
CA LEU A 63 -16.29 2.42 8.51
C LEU A 63 -16.86 1.40 7.53
N SER A 64 -18.16 1.11 7.61
CA SER A 64 -18.84 0.24 6.65
C SER A 64 -18.90 0.87 5.26
N ASP A 65 -19.05 2.19 5.15
CA ASP A 65 -19.02 2.91 3.88
C ASP A 65 -17.62 2.95 3.27
N LEU A 66 -16.56 2.88 4.08
CA LEU A 66 -15.20 2.64 3.60
C LEU A 66 -15.00 1.21 3.09
N GLY A 67 -15.89 0.28 3.43
CA GLY A 67 -15.82 -1.13 3.04
C GLY A 67 -15.31 -2.06 4.14
N PHE A 68 -15.10 -1.57 5.37
CA PHE A 68 -14.84 -2.38 6.55
C PHE A 68 -16.16 -2.90 7.12
N ARG A 69 -16.65 -3.98 6.51
CA ARG A 69 -17.88 -4.67 6.89
C ARG A 69 -17.63 -6.16 7.04
N SER A 70 -18.60 -6.86 7.62
CA SER A 70 -18.60 -8.32 7.72
C SER A 70 -18.31 -8.94 6.35
N PRO A 71 -17.24 -9.74 6.21
CA PRO A 71 -16.87 -10.33 4.94
C PRO A 71 -17.90 -11.37 4.48
N ALA A 72 -18.11 -11.48 3.17
CA ALA A 72 -19.05 -12.43 2.57
C ALA A 72 -18.63 -13.90 2.73
N HIS A 73 -17.34 -14.13 3.01
CA HIS A 73 -16.74 -15.45 3.21
C HIS A 73 -15.84 -15.41 4.44
N SER A 74 -15.56 -16.58 5.03
CA SER A 74 -14.71 -16.66 6.22
C SER A 74 -13.28 -16.16 5.95
N LEU A 75 -12.78 -15.27 6.80
CA LEU A 75 -11.39 -14.81 6.74
C LEU A 75 -10.39 -15.94 7.00
N LEU A 76 -10.82 -17.10 7.52
CA LEU A 76 -9.93 -18.25 7.69
C LEU A 76 -9.36 -18.78 6.37
N HIS A 77 -10.02 -18.57 5.22
CA HIS A 77 -9.40 -18.93 3.95
C HIS A 77 -8.16 -18.08 3.63
N LEU A 78 -7.95 -16.94 4.30
CA LEU A 78 -6.72 -16.17 4.17
C LEU A 78 -5.48 -16.93 4.65
N LEU A 79 -5.63 -17.93 5.53
CA LEU A 79 -4.53 -18.77 5.97
C LEU A 79 -3.83 -19.50 4.81
N TRP A 80 -4.57 -19.84 3.74
CA TRP A 80 -4.00 -20.42 2.54
C TRP A 80 -3.93 -19.44 1.37
N GLN A 81 -4.88 -18.50 1.27
CA GLN A 81 -4.89 -17.53 0.15
C GLN A 81 -3.73 -16.56 0.22
N VAL A 82 -3.36 -16.08 1.42
CA VAL A 82 -2.24 -15.13 1.56
C VAL A 82 -0.92 -15.75 1.09
N PRO A 83 -0.46 -16.89 1.63
CA PRO A 83 0.80 -17.49 1.17
C PRO A 83 0.72 -17.91 -0.31
N LEU A 84 -0.42 -18.41 -0.78
CA LEU A 84 -0.58 -18.77 -2.19
C LEU A 84 -0.46 -17.56 -3.12
N LEU A 85 -1.18 -16.46 -2.83
CA LEU A 85 -1.17 -15.27 -3.67
C LEU A 85 0.21 -14.59 -3.69
N MET A 86 0.92 -14.57 -2.56
CA MET A 86 2.31 -14.10 -2.51
C MET A 86 3.24 -14.99 -3.32
N LEU A 87 3.15 -16.32 -3.18
CA LEU A 87 3.96 -17.26 -3.95
C LEU A 87 3.71 -17.09 -5.46
N LEU A 88 2.45 -17.00 -5.88
CA LEU A 88 2.10 -16.78 -7.28
C LEU A 88 2.64 -15.43 -7.79
N ALA A 89 2.59 -14.37 -6.99
CA ALA A 89 3.15 -13.08 -7.36
C ALA A 89 4.68 -13.16 -7.53
N VAL A 90 5.39 -13.83 -6.60
CA VAL A 90 6.84 -14.04 -6.71
C VAL A 90 7.19 -14.85 -7.95
N LEU A 91 6.52 -15.98 -8.20
CA LEU A 91 6.80 -16.84 -9.35
C LEU A 91 6.52 -16.13 -10.69
N ALA A 92 5.40 -15.39 -10.77
CA ALA A 92 5.08 -14.61 -11.96
C ALA A 92 6.09 -13.49 -12.20
N THR A 93 6.53 -12.82 -11.13
CA THR A 93 7.58 -11.79 -11.21
C THR A 93 8.91 -12.37 -11.64
N ALA A 94 9.33 -13.51 -11.09
CA ALA A 94 10.56 -14.18 -11.48
C ALA A 94 10.52 -14.63 -12.94
N GLY A 95 9.41 -15.24 -13.37
CA GLY A 95 9.24 -15.71 -14.73
C GLY A 95 9.24 -14.58 -15.76
N ILE A 96 8.45 -13.52 -15.53
CA ILE A 96 8.37 -12.39 -16.46
C ILE A 96 9.59 -11.46 -16.34
N GLY A 97 10.10 -11.25 -15.12
CA GLY A 97 11.28 -10.43 -14.87
C GLY A 97 12.52 -10.97 -15.56
N ALA A 98 12.71 -12.29 -15.57
CA ALA A 98 13.81 -12.94 -16.31
C ALA A 98 13.70 -12.73 -17.83
N LEU A 99 12.49 -12.62 -18.37
CA LEU A 99 12.26 -12.35 -19.80
C LEU A 99 12.48 -10.88 -20.17
N LEU A 100 12.33 -9.98 -19.19
CA LEU A 100 12.40 -8.53 -19.37
C LEU A 100 13.71 -7.91 -18.86
N ASP A 101 14.65 -8.73 -18.38
CA ASP A 101 15.91 -8.31 -17.74
C ASP A 101 15.69 -7.28 -16.61
N VAL A 102 14.64 -7.52 -15.81
CA VAL A 102 14.28 -6.62 -14.70
C VAL A 102 15.14 -6.96 -13.49
N ALA A 103 16.05 -6.06 -13.14
CA ALA A 103 16.86 -6.17 -11.92
C ALA A 103 16.01 -6.09 -10.65
N PRO A 104 16.44 -6.70 -9.52
CA PRO A 104 15.74 -6.56 -8.23
C PRO A 104 15.61 -5.11 -7.75
N ASP A 105 14.54 -4.80 -7.02
CA ASP A 105 14.37 -3.50 -6.36
C ASP A 105 15.20 -3.43 -5.07
N ASP A 106 16.03 -2.40 -4.93
CA ASP A 106 16.83 -2.16 -3.72
C ASP A 106 16.31 -0.98 -2.88
N ASN A 107 15.25 -0.29 -3.33
CA ASN A 107 14.69 0.87 -2.63
C ASN A 107 14.21 0.52 -1.22
N GLN A 108 13.63 -0.66 -1.03
CA GLN A 108 13.16 -1.09 0.28
C GLN A 108 14.30 -1.36 1.26
N ASN A 109 15.44 -1.87 0.78
CA ASN A 109 16.62 -2.07 1.60
C ASN A 109 17.22 -0.72 2.02
N ALA A 110 17.23 0.28 1.14
CA ALA A 110 17.68 1.63 1.47
C ALA A 110 16.84 2.26 2.61
N ILE A 111 15.50 2.19 2.51
CA ILE A 111 14.60 2.71 3.55
C ILE A 111 14.82 1.99 4.89
N VAL A 112 15.01 0.67 4.86
CA VAL A 112 15.29 -0.12 6.07
C VAL A 112 16.65 0.21 6.66
N LYS A 113 17.67 0.41 5.81
CA LYS A 113 19.01 0.80 6.24
C LYS A 113 18.99 2.12 7.00
N ASP A 114 18.33 3.16 6.47
CA ASP A 114 18.18 4.44 7.16
C ASP A 114 17.50 4.27 8.53
N ALA A 115 16.49 3.39 8.62
CA ALA A 115 15.81 3.11 9.87
C ALA A 115 16.69 2.38 10.89
N VAL A 116 17.54 1.44 10.43
CA VAL A 116 18.50 0.72 11.27
C VAL A 116 19.57 1.67 11.81
N GLU A 117 20.06 2.61 10.99
CA GLU A 117 21.04 3.61 11.39
C GLU A 117 20.54 4.51 12.53
N ILE A 118 19.25 4.87 12.52
CA ILE A 118 18.62 5.68 13.59
C ILE A 118 18.38 4.83 14.86
N GLY A 119 18.01 3.56 14.71
CA GLY A 119 17.91 2.60 15.81
C GLY A 119 16.60 1.79 15.90
N PRO A 120 16.37 1.06 17.00
CA PRO A 120 15.25 0.12 17.08
C PRO A 120 13.86 0.76 17.03
N ALA A 121 13.71 1.97 17.56
CA ALA A 121 12.43 2.69 17.57
C ALA A 121 12.00 3.12 16.16
N SER A 122 12.94 3.55 15.32
CA SER A 122 12.67 3.88 13.92
C SER A 122 12.28 2.64 13.14
N ILE A 123 12.96 1.49 13.31
CA ILE A 123 12.56 0.22 12.68
C ILE A 123 11.10 -0.12 12.98
N ALA A 124 10.70 -0.05 14.26
CA ALA A 124 9.32 -0.30 14.66
C ALA A 124 8.34 0.70 14.01
N ALA A 125 8.70 1.99 13.96
CA ALA A 125 7.89 3.02 13.32
C ALA A 125 7.69 2.74 11.82
N ILE A 126 8.75 2.40 11.08
CA ILE A 126 8.61 2.12 9.64
C ILE A 126 7.77 0.87 9.42
N LEU A 127 7.94 -0.18 10.23
CA LEU A 127 7.15 -1.40 10.11
C LEU A 127 5.66 -1.11 10.25
N VAL A 128 5.27 -0.33 11.26
CA VAL A 128 3.86 0.08 11.44
C VAL A 128 3.35 0.88 10.25
N LEU A 129 4.16 1.78 9.69
CA LEU A 129 3.77 2.64 8.58
C LEU A 129 3.66 1.85 7.27
N ILE A 130 4.71 1.13 6.89
CA ILE A 130 4.81 0.37 5.63
C ILE A 130 3.87 -0.84 5.63
N ALA A 131 3.73 -1.54 6.75
CA ALA A 131 2.87 -2.73 6.82
C ALA A 131 1.43 -2.43 7.27
N GLY A 132 1.12 -1.23 7.75
CA GLY A 132 -0.22 -0.91 8.26
C GLY A 132 -0.83 0.31 7.58
N VAL A 133 -0.24 1.48 7.83
CA VAL A 133 -0.83 2.78 7.47
C VAL A 133 -0.86 2.99 5.95
N VAL A 134 0.23 2.69 5.26
CA VAL A 134 0.32 2.83 3.80
C VAL A 134 -0.69 1.92 3.09
N PRO A 135 -0.72 0.59 3.37
CA PRO A 135 -1.75 -0.30 2.85
C PRO A 135 -3.17 0.17 3.14
N LEU A 136 -3.45 0.72 4.33
CA LEU A 136 -4.79 1.21 4.67
C LEU A 136 -5.25 2.35 3.73
N ILE A 137 -4.39 3.35 3.50
CA ILE A 137 -4.68 4.45 2.58
C ILE A 137 -4.91 3.90 1.17
N GLU A 138 -4.00 3.03 0.70
CA GLU A 138 -4.05 2.46 -0.64
C GLU A 138 -5.31 1.60 -0.87
N GLU A 139 -5.68 0.73 0.07
CA GLU A 139 -6.88 -0.10 -0.03
C GLU A 139 -8.17 0.75 -0.09
N ILE A 140 -8.24 1.84 0.68
CA ILE A 140 -9.38 2.76 0.62
C ILE A 140 -9.43 3.44 -0.76
N VAL A 141 -8.31 4.00 -1.24
CA VAL A 141 -8.31 4.77 -2.49
C VAL A 141 -8.53 3.85 -3.70
N PHE A 142 -7.79 2.74 -3.79
CA PHE A 142 -7.83 1.86 -4.96
C PHE A 142 -9.01 0.88 -4.90
N ARG A 143 -9.16 0.12 -3.80
CA ARG A 143 -10.10 -1.03 -3.76
C ARG A 143 -11.50 -0.63 -3.37
N ARG A 144 -11.66 0.42 -2.55
CA ARG A 144 -12.99 0.96 -2.28
C ARG A 144 -13.40 2.00 -3.31
N ILE A 145 -12.60 3.02 -3.55
CA ILE A 145 -13.08 4.20 -4.27
C ILE A 145 -12.91 4.05 -5.78
N LEU A 146 -11.69 3.79 -6.26
CA LEU A 146 -11.43 3.68 -7.70
C LEU A 146 -12.11 2.45 -8.31
N LEU A 147 -11.95 1.27 -7.70
CA LEU A 147 -12.54 0.02 -8.20
C LEU A 147 -14.06 0.09 -8.26
N ASP A 148 -14.75 0.52 -7.19
CA ASP A 148 -16.22 0.57 -7.21
C ASP A 148 -16.73 1.67 -8.15
N TRP A 149 -16.01 2.79 -8.31
CA TRP A 149 -16.35 3.80 -9.31
C TRP A 149 -16.22 3.24 -10.74
N LEU A 150 -15.12 2.57 -11.08
CA LEU A 150 -14.95 1.92 -12.38
C LEU A 150 -16.05 0.88 -12.63
N ARG A 151 -16.37 0.04 -11.63
CA ARG A 151 -17.44 -0.97 -11.73
C ARG A 151 -18.82 -0.37 -11.96
N SER A 152 -19.04 0.90 -11.59
CA SER A 152 -20.28 1.62 -11.91
C SER A 152 -20.38 2.07 -13.37
N LYS A 153 -19.28 1.97 -14.13
CA LYS A 153 -19.15 2.49 -15.51
C LYS A 153 -18.77 1.42 -16.53
N MET A 154 -18.17 0.32 -16.11
CA MET A 154 -17.68 -0.72 -17.01
C MET A 154 -17.71 -2.12 -16.35
N PRO A 155 -17.54 -3.21 -17.12
CA PRO A 155 -17.54 -4.56 -16.57
C PRO A 155 -16.52 -4.75 -15.44
N THR A 156 -16.83 -5.66 -14.52
CA THR A 156 -15.98 -5.92 -13.34
C THR A 156 -14.56 -6.35 -13.74
N ALA A 157 -14.42 -7.17 -14.78
CA ALA A 157 -13.10 -7.62 -15.25
C ALA A 157 -12.23 -6.45 -15.76
N VAL A 158 -12.82 -5.54 -16.55
CA VAL A 158 -12.11 -4.36 -17.06
C VAL A 158 -11.74 -3.41 -15.91
N SER A 159 -12.65 -3.21 -14.96
CA SER A 159 -12.41 -2.39 -13.77
C SER A 159 -11.28 -2.96 -12.91
N ALA A 160 -11.24 -4.29 -12.74
CA ALA A 160 -10.21 -5.00 -12.01
C ALA A 160 -8.84 -4.86 -12.68
N ALA A 161 -8.76 -5.04 -14.01
CA ALA A 161 -7.53 -4.86 -14.75
C ALA A 161 -7.01 -3.42 -14.63
N LEU A 162 -7.87 -2.42 -14.86
CA LEU A 162 -7.48 -1.01 -14.80
C LEU A 162 -7.01 -0.58 -13.41
N VAL A 163 -7.72 -0.94 -12.34
CA VAL A 163 -7.29 -0.55 -10.99
C VAL A 163 -5.96 -1.19 -10.61
N THR A 164 -5.72 -2.45 -11.01
CA THR A 164 -4.45 -3.14 -10.77
C THR A 164 -3.29 -2.50 -11.53
N VAL A 165 -3.50 -2.15 -12.80
CA VAL A 165 -2.48 -1.47 -13.61
C VAL A 165 -2.17 -0.09 -13.04
N VAL A 166 -3.20 0.72 -12.74
CA VAL A 166 -3.01 2.06 -12.16
C VAL A 166 -2.31 1.97 -10.80
N PHE A 167 -2.67 1.00 -9.97
CA PHE A 167 -1.99 0.74 -8.69
C PHE A 167 -0.50 0.42 -8.87
N ALA A 168 -0.16 -0.48 -9.79
CA ALA A 168 1.22 -0.80 -10.10
C ALA A 168 1.99 0.43 -10.61
N LEU A 169 1.44 1.19 -11.57
CA LEU A 169 2.09 2.38 -12.13
C LEU A 169 2.41 3.46 -11.09
N CYS A 170 1.61 3.58 -10.03
CA CYS A 170 1.87 4.55 -8.96
C CYS A 170 3.15 4.28 -8.16
N HIS A 171 3.76 3.10 -8.28
CA HIS A 171 4.96 2.75 -7.53
C HIS A 171 6.27 3.16 -8.22
N ILE A 172 6.23 3.60 -9.49
CA ILE A 172 7.29 4.30 -10.25
C ILE A 172 8.62 3.54 -10.44
N ALA A 173 8.94 2.54 -9.60
CA ALA A 173 10.11 1.67 -9.70
C ALA A 173 9.77 0.41 -10.51
N PRO A 174 10.29 0.23 -11.75
CA PRO A 174 9.89 -0.87 -12.63
C PRO A 174 9.95 -2.27 -12.01
N PRO A 175 10.98 -2.63 -11.21
CA PRO A 175 11.02 -3.92 -10.54
C PRO A 175 9.89 -4.13 -9.53
N ALA A 176 9.61 -3.12 -8.71
CA ALA A 176 8.50 -3.15 -7.76
C ALA A 176 7.16 -3.21 -8.50
N MET A 177 7.00 -2.44 -9.57
CA MET A 177 5.77 -2.39 -10.38
C MET A 177 5.36 -3.77 -10.88
N LEU A 178 6.31 -4.61 -11.31
CA LEU A 178 6.02 -5.95 -11.82
C LEU A 178 5.47 -6.86 -10.70
N TYR A 179 6.11 -6.88 -9.53
CA TYR A 179 5.61 -7.61 -8.37
C TYR A 179 4.24 -7.12 -7.92
N ILE A 180 4.09 -5.81 -7.85
CA ILE A 180 2.87 -5.12 -7.40
C ILE A 180 1.71 -5.33 -8.37
N LEU A 181 1.98 -5.51 -9.67
CA LEU A 181 0.96 -5.88 -10.66
C LEU A 181 0.34 -7.24 -10.31
N PHE A 182 1.16 -8.24 -9.99
CA PHE A 182 0.67 -9.58 -9.66
C PHE A 182 0.04 -9.63 -8.27
N LEU A 183 0.67 -9.04 -7.25
CA LEU A 183 0.08 -8.92 -5.92
C LEU A 183 -1.23 -8.13 -5.96
N GLY A 184 -1.26 -7.03 -6.72
CA GLY A 184 -2.42 -6.17 -6.93
C GLY A 184 -3.62 -6.91 -7.52
N THR A 185 -3.37 -7.89 -8.39
CA THR A 185 -4.40 -8.79 -8.90
C THR A 185 -5.02 -9.62 -7.77
N GLY A 186 -4.19 -10.17 -6.88
CA GLY A 186 -4.65 -10.88 -5.68
C GLY A 186 -5.48 -9.98 -4.75
N LEU A 187 -5.03 -8.75 -4.51
CA LEU A 187 -5.76 -7.77 -3.70
C LEU A 187 -7.16 -7.47 -4.27
N VAL A 188 -7.27 -7.25 -5.59
CA VAL A 188 -8.57 -7.04 -6.24
C VAL A 188 -9.44 -8.29 -6.18
N ALA A 189 -8.87 -9.47 -6.41
CA ALA A 189 -9.59 -10.74 -6.33
C ALA A 189 -10.18 -10.96 -4.92
N LEU A 190 -9.39 -10.75 -3.86
CA LEU A 190 -9.85 -10.83 -2.48
C LEU A 190 -10.94 -9.78 -2.20
N ARG A 191 -10.76 -8.54 -2.67
CA ARG A 191 -11.78 -7.49 -2.50
C ARG A 191 -13.12 -7.89 -3.12
N LEU A 192 -13.11 -8.49 -4.30
CA LEU A 192 -14.33 -8.90 -5.00
C LEU A 192 -14.96 -10.14 -4.36
N TRP A 193 -14.16 -11.13 -3.96
CA TRP A 193 -14.62 -12.37 -3.33
C TRP A 193 -15.21 -12.13 -1.94
N TYR A 194 -14.51 -11.41 -1.07
CA TYR A 194 -14.94 -11.14 0.30
C TYR A 194 -15.93 -9.99 0.41
N ARG A 195 -16.04 -9.17 -0.64
CA ARG A 195 -16.86 -7.95 -0.66
C ARG A 195 -16.55 -7.01 0.52
N SER A 196 -15.33 -7.05 1.04
CA SER A 196 -14.87 -6.31 2.23
C SER A 196 -13.42 -5.86 2.02
N LEU A 197 -13.02 -4.77 2.69
CA LEU A 197 -11.63 -4.31 2.71
C LEU A 197 -10.74 -5.12 3.67
N TRP A 198 -11.30 -5.88 4.61
CA TRP A 198 -10.48 -6.65 5.56
C TRP A 198 -9.54 -7.63 4.86
N ALA A 199 -10.07 -8.40 3.90
CA ALA A 199 -9.28 -9.41 3.20
C ALA A 199 -8.10 -8.85 2.39
N PRO A 200 -8.29 -7.86 1.50
CA PRO A 200 -7.16 -7.28 0.79
C PRO A 200 -6.21 -6.52 1.73
N LEU A 201 -6.71 -5.83 2.77
CA LEU A 201 -5.84 -5.17 3.75
C LEU A 201 -4.95 -6.16 4.49
N ILE A 202 -5.47 -7.33 4.89
CA ILE A 202 -4.68 -8.38 5.55
C ILE A 202 -3.58 -8.90 4.62
N LEU A 203 -3.91 -9.23 3.36
CA LEU A 203 -2.90 -9.67 2.38
C LEU A 203 -1.83 -8.59 2.19
N HIS A 204 -2.24 -7.35 2.01
CA HIS A 204 -1.33 -6.24 1.74
C HIS A 204 -0.40 -5.97 2.93
N ALA A 205 -0.97 -5.88 4.14
CA ALA A 205 -0.23 -5.69 5.37
C ALA A 205 0.75 -6.83 5.64
N PHE A 206 0.30 -8.07 5.46
CA PHE A 206 1.15 -9.24 5.65
C PHE A 206 2.29 -9.29 4.63
N ASN A 207 2.02 -9.02 3.36
CA ASN A 207 3.05 -8.89 2.34
C ASN A 207 4.12 -7.87 2.75
N ASN A 208 3.69 -6.66 3.10
CA ASN A 208 4.61 -5.58 3.43
C ASN A 208 5.40 -5.87 4.71
N ALA A 209 4.79 -6.53 5.71
CA ALA A 209 5.48 -6.99 6.90
C ALA A 209 6.57 -8.03 6.57
N VAL A 210 6.24 -9.04 5.75
CA VAL A 210 7.20 -10.07 5.33
C VAL A 210 8.36 -9.46 4.54
N VAL A 211 8.08 -8.66 3.51
CA VAL A 211 9.14 -8.05 2.68
C VAL A 211 10.02 -7.12 3.52
N SER A 212 9.43 -6.32 4.41
CA SER A 212 10.21 -5.46 5.31
C SER A 212 11.04 -6.25 6.30
N SER A 213 10.54 -7.38 6.80
CA SER A 213 11.27 -8.24 7.74
C SER A 213 12.46 -8.92 7.05
N ILE A 214 12.29 -9.33 5.79
CA ILE A 214 13.38 -9.85 4.95
C ILE A 214 14.44 -8.76 4.73
N ALA A 215 14.02 -7.55 4.36
CA ALA A 215 14.94 -6.42 4.18
C ALA A 215 15.72 -6.10 5.48
N ILE A 216 15.05 -6.12 6.65
CA ILE A 216 15.72 -5.95 7.95
C ILE A 216 16.74 -7.05 8.18
N ALA A 217 16.39 -8.31 7.92
CA ALA A 217 17.32 -9.42 8.07
C ALA A 217 18.55 -9.27 7.16
N VAL A 218 18.35 -8.86 5.90
CA VAL A 218 19.44 -8.63 4.94
C VAL A 218 20.34 -7.48 5.35
N VAL A 219 19.77 -6.37 5.85
CA VAL A 219 20.55 -5.19 6.27
C VAL A 219 21.35 -5.44 7.55
N LEU A 220 20.90 -6.35 8.42
CA LEU A 220 21.57 -6.68 9.68
C LEU A 220 22.66 -7.77 9.56
N THR A 221 22.74 -8.47 8.43
CA THR A 221 23.76 -9.50 8.15
C THR A 221 24.91 -8.95 7.32
#